data_AF-A0A929G631-F1
#
_entry.id   AF-A0A929G631-F1
#
_cell.length_a   1.000
_cell.length_b   1.000
_cell.length_c   1.000
_cell.angle_alpha   90.00
_cell.angle_beta   90.00
_cell.angle_gamma   90.00
#
_symmetry.space_group_name_H-M   'P 1'
#
loop_
_entity.id
_entity.type
_entity.pdbx_description
1 polymer ?
#
loop_
_entity_poly.entity_id
_entity_poly.type
_entity_poly.pdbx_seq_one_letter_code
_entity_poly.pdbx_strand_id
1 'polypeptide(L)'
;MLTTALPKNFTVRPTTMDDLEAVIALYNACSMKQIDQAVVEETELRTEWNMPTFNLETDTRAVLAPDGNLAGYVGVRDGAPHVRLWADVR
;
A
#
# COMPACT_ATOMS: atom_id res chain seq x y z
N MET A 1 -17.46 11.93 12.14
CA MET A 1 -16.56 10.78 11.99
C MET A 1 -17.20 9.85 10.96
N LEU A 2 -16.66 9.75 9.76
CA LEU A 2 -17.12 8.76 8.77
C LEU A 2 -16.39 7.45 9.06
N THR A 3 -17.01 6.55 9.82
CA THR A 3 -16.59 5.15 9.88
C THR A 3 -17.13 4.46 8.62
N THR A 4 -16.34 4.47 7.56
CA THR A 4 -16.60 3.60 6.41
C THR A 4 -16.25 2.18 6.85
N ALA A 5 -17.26 1.42 7.27
CA ALA A 5 -17.06 0.01 7.58
C ALA A 5 -16.71 -0.74 6.30
N LEU A 6 -15.69 -1.60 6.35
CA LEU A 6 -15.38 -2.47 5.23
C LEU A 6 -16.55 -3.42 4.94
N PRO A 7 -16.69 -3.89 3.68
CA PRO A 7 -17.59 -4.98 3.37
C PRO A 7 -17.32 -6.20 4.26
N LYS A 8 -18.36 -6.99 4.49
CA LYS A 8 -18.31 -8.16 5.37
C LYS A 8 -17.16 -9.10 4.97
N ASN A 9 -16.41 -9.58 5.96
CA ASN A 9 -15.29 -10.51 5.83
C ASN A 9 -14.02 -9.96 5.18
N PHE A 10 -13.98 -8.67 4.82
CA PHE A 10 -12.71 -8.00 4.54
C PHE A 10 -12.02 -7.63 5.85
N THR A 11 -10.69 -7.68 5.86
CA THR A 11 -9.89 -7.35 7.05
C THR A 11 -8.85 -6.28 6.71
N VAL A 12 -8.40 -5.54 7.73
CA VAL A 12 -7.31 -4.55 7.61
C VAL A 12 -6.19 -4.93 8.56
N ARG A 13 -4.96 -4.87 8.07
CA ARG A 13 -3.75 -4.94 8.90
C ARG A 13 -2.63 -4.09 8.31
N PRO A 14 -1.58 -3.74 9.08
CA PRO A 14 -0.34 -3.25 8.49
C PRO A 14 0.26 -4.26 7.50
N THR A 15 1.04 -3.79 6.54
CA THR A 15 1.81 -4.70 5.68
C THR A 15 3.06 -5.20 6.39
N THR A 16 3.60 -6.27 5.84
CA THR A 16 4.88 -6.87 6.19
C THR A 16 5.70 -7.02 4.90
N MET A 17 7.00 -7.26 4.99
CA MET A 17 7.84 -7.46 3.80
C MET A 17 7.35 -8.62 2.90
N ASP A 18 6.63 -9.60 3.45
CA ASP A 18 6.04 -10.72 2.70
C ASP A 18 4.92 -10.26 1.75
N ASP A 19 4.33 -9.07 1.98
CA ASP A 19 3.27 -8.50 1.14
C ASP A 19 3.82 -7.73 -0.07
N LEU A 20 5.13 -7.51 -0.16
CA LEU A 20 5.73 -6.59 -1.12
C LEU A 20 5.35 -6.93 -2.57
N GLU A 21 5.47 -8.21 -2.96
CA GLU A 21 5.13 -8.67 -4.31
C GLU A 21 3.64 -8.49 -4.61
N ALA A 22 2.77 -8.78 -3.63
CA ALA A 22 1.32 -8.61 -3.78
C ALA A 22 0.93 -7.14 -3.94
N VAL A 23 1.60 -6.24 -3.21
CA VAL A 23 1.39 -4.79 -3.33
C VAL A 23 1.81 -4.29 -4.71
N ILE A 24 2.99 -4.68 -5.20
CA ILE A 24 3.47 -4.30 -6.55
C ILE A 24 2.50 -4.79 -7.63
N ALA A 25 2.04 -6.04 -7.51
CA ALA A 25 1.06 -6.60 -8.43
C ALA A 25 -0.24 -5.79 -8.44
N LEU A 26 -0.74 -5.37 -7.26
CA LEU A 26 -1.92 -4.51 -7.14
C LEU A 26 -1.69 -3.14 -7.79
N TYR A 27 -0.57 -2.47 -7.51
CA TYR A 27 -0.23 -1.18 -8.12
C TYR A 27 -0.25 -1.25 -9.64
N ASN A 28 0.45 -2.23 -10.19
CA ASN A 28 0.61 -2.38 -11.63
C ASN A 28 -0.68 -2.86 -12.30
N ALA A 29 -1.47 -3.73 -11.65
CA ALA A 29 -2.78 -4.09 -12.16
C ALA A 29 -3.71 -2.86 -12.28
N CYS A 30 -3.75 -2.01 -11.24
CA CYS A 30 -4.54 -0.78 -11.26
C CYS A 30 -4.02 0.23 -12.30
N SER A 31 -2.70 0.44 -12.38
CA SER A 31 -2.11 1.39 -13.33
C SER A 31 -2.28 0.93 -14.78
N MET A 32 -2.12 -0.36 -15.07
CA MET A 32 -2.42 -0.91 -16.39
C MET A 32 -3.88 -0.67 -16.79
N LYS A 33 -4.83 -0.76 -15.86
CA LYS A 33 -6.24 -0.44 -16.15
C LYS A 33 -6.51 1.04 -16.38
N GLN A 34 -5.77 1.92 -15.70
CA GLN A 34 -6.03 3.35 -15.74
C GLN A 34 -5.30 4.08 -16.87
N ILE A 35 -4.05 3.69 -17.14
CA ILE A 35 -3.13 4.40 -18.04
C ILE A 35 -2.35 3.48 -18.99
N ASP A 36 -2.66 2.17 -19.01
CA ASP A 36 -2.01 1.16 -19.85
C ASP A 36 -0.48 1.06 -19.67
N GLN A 37 -0.02 1.32 -18.44
CA GLN A 37 1.39 1.28 -18.09
C GLN A 37 1.60 0.77 -16.66
N ALA A 38 2.61 -0.08 -16.45
CA ALA A 38 3.13 -0.40 -15.12
C ALA A 38 3.96 0.78 -14.58
N VAL A 39 3.78 1.14 -13.31
CA VAL A 39 4.37 2.36 -12.75
C VAL A 39 5.19 2.13 -11.49
N VAL A 40 5.17 0.93 -10.92
CA VAL A 40 5.96 0.59 -9.73
C VAL A 40 6.89 -0.57 -10.06
N GLU A 41 8.18 -0.36 -9.84
CA GLU A 41 9.22 -1.39 -9.91
C GLU A 41 9.46 -1.99 -8.52
N GLU A 42 9.85 -3.26 -8.47
CA GLU A 42 10.10 -3.93 -7.17
C GLU A 42 11.21 -3.26 -6.38
N THR A 43 12.29 -2.86 -7.06
CA THR A 43 13.45 -2.23 -6.42
C THR A 43 13.09 -0.90 -5.76
N GLU A 44 12.15 -0.14 -6.34
CA GLU A 44 11.70 1.15 -5.80
C GLU A 44 10.94 0.94 -4.49
N LEU A 45 9.87 0.13 -4.51
CA LEU A 45 9.04 -0.09 -3.33
C LEU A 45 9.82 -0.83 -2.22
N ARG A 46 10.67 -1.80 -2.59
CA ARG A 46 11.55 -2.49 -1.64
C ARG A 46 12.50 -1.51 -0.96
N THR A 47 13.06 -0.56 -1.71
CA THR A 47 13.99 0.44 -1.15
C THR A 47 13.27 1.32 -0.14
N GLU A 48 12.07 1.81 -0.49
CA GLU A 48 11.23 2.59 0.41
C GLU A 48 10.87 1.84 1.70
N TRP A 49 10.39 0.59 1.57
CA TRP A 49 9.98 -0.23 2.71
C TRP A 49 11.15 -0.59 3.66
N ASN A 50 12.39 -0.49 3.19
CA ASN A 50 13.58 -0.67 4.00
C ASN A 50 14.17 0.64 4.55
N MET A 51 13.57 1.80 4.24
CA MET A 51 14.07 3.07 4.78
C MET A 51 13.85 3.11 6.30
N PRO A 52 14.86 3.52 7.11
CA PRO A 52 14.70 3.65 8.55
C PRO A 52 13.60 4.62 8.98
N THR A 53 13.18 5.51 8.08
CA THR A 53 12.12 6.52 8.30
C THR A 53 10.74 6.03 7.89
N PHE A 54 10.59 4.81 7.36
CA PHE A 54 9.32 4.26 6.92
C PHE A 54 8.99 3.01 7.74
N ASN A 55 7.95 3.09 8.57
CA ASN A 55 7.53 2.02 9.44
C ASN A 55 6.28 1.34 8.90
N LEU A 56 6.42 0.12 8.37
CA LEU A 56 5.32 -0.64 7.80
C LEU A 56 4.15 -0.81 8.78
N GLU A 57 4.41 -0.92 10.09
CA GLU A 57 3.36 -1.09 11.11
C GLU A 57 2.44 0.12 11.21
N THR A 58 2.98 1.34 11.08
CA THR A 58 2.24 2.58 11.29
C THR A 58 1.83 3.26 10.00
N ASP A 59 2.65 3.11 8.96
CA ASP A 59 2.61 3.95 7.76
C ASP A 59 1.87 3.27 6.61
N THR A 60 1.51 1.99 6.77
CA THR A 60 0.80 1.22 5.75
C THR A 60 -0.47 0.57 6.26
N ARG A 61 -1.44 0.34 5.38
CA ARG A 61 -2.56 -0.57 5.63
C ARG A 61 -2.84 -1.38 4.37
N ALA A 62 -2.95 -2.70 4.54
CA ALA A 62 -3.47 -3.62 3.55
C ALA A 62 -4.91 -4.00 3.90
N VAL A 63 -5.76 -4.04 2.86
CA VAL A 63 -7.09 -4.63 2.94
C VAL A 63 -7.03 -6.01 2.31
N LEU A 64 -7.41 -7.04 3.05
CA LEU A 64 -7.48 -8.41 2.56
C LEU A 64 -8.93 -8.80 2.26
N ALA A 65 -9.13 -9.42 1.10
CA ALA A 65 -10.37 -10.08 0.73
C ALA A 65 -10.60 -11.37 1.55
N PRO A 66 -11.82 -11.91 1.56
CA PRO A 66 -12.13 -13.12 2.34
C PRO A 66 -11.34 -14.37 1.93
N ASP A 67 -10.78 -14.38 0.73
CA ASP A 67 -9.91 -15.45 0.21
C ASP A 67 -8.42 -15.27 0.60
N GLY A 68 -8.10 -14.19 1.32
CA GLY A 68 -6.75 -13.84 1.74
C GLY A 68 -5.97 -13.00 0.73
N ASN A 69 -6.52 -12.73 -0.46
CA ASN A 69 -5.85 -11.91 -1.46
C ASN A 69 -5.86 -10.42 -1.07
N LEU A 70 -4.81 -9.71 -1.45
CA LEU A 70 -4.72 -8.26 -1.26
C LEU A 70 -5.75 -7.56 -2.18
N ALA A 71 -6.68 -6.84 -1.55
CA ALA A 71 -7.76 -6.12 -2.22
C ALA A 71 -7.56 -4.60 -2.25
N GLY A 72 -6.65 -4.09 -1.42
CA GLY A 72 -6.34 -2.66 -1.36
C GLY A 72 -5.09 -2.41 -0.54
N TYR A 73 -4.41 -1.31 -0.82
CA TYR A 73 -3.22 -0.88 -0.10
C TYR A 73 -3.19 0.64 0.03
N VAL A 74 -2.73 1.11 1.18
CA VAL A 74 -2.30 2.50 1.37
C VAL A 74 -0.94 2.53 2.04
N GLY A 75 -0.06 3.39 1.52
CA GLY A 75 1.17 3.82 2.19
C GLY A 75 1.15 5.34 2.35
N VAL A 76 1.51 5.84 3.52
CA VAL A 76 1.66 7.26 3.79
C VAL A 76 3.08 7.53 4.21
N ARG A 77 3.71 8.50 3.57
CA ARG A 77 5.08 8.90 3.87
C ARG A 77 5.18 10.40 3.99
N ASP A 78 6.21 10.80 4.71
CA ASP A 78 6.64 12.18 4.79
C ASP A 78 8.15 12.25 4.59
N GLY A 79 8.70 13.46 4.71
CA GLY A 79 10.14 13.64 4.68
C GLY A 79 10.51 14.95 5.32
N ALA A 80 11.66 15.00 6.00
CA ALA A 80 12.16 16.21 6.64
C ALA A 80 12.11 17.40 5.65
N PRO A 81 11.54 18.56 6.05
CA PRO A 81 11.19 18.96 7.41
C PRO A 81 9.76 18.58 7.89
N HIS A 82 9.17 17.50 7.38
CA HIS A 82 7.83 16.97 7.73
C HIS A 82 6.68 17.94 7.44
N VAL A 83 6.85 18.80 6.45
CA VAL A 83 5.85 19.80 6.02
C VAL A 83 4.97 19.31 4.87
N ARG A 84 5.20 18.09 4.35
CA ARG A 84 4.46 17.50 3.25
C ARG A 84 4.27 16.01 3.48
N LEU A 85 3.05 15.56 3.22
CA LEU A 85 2.67 14.16 3.20
C LEU A 85 2.43 13.72 1.75
N TRP A 86 2.85 12.51 1.43
CA TRP A 86 2.43 11.78 0.25
C TRP A 86 1.66 10.55 0.69
N ALA A 87 0.60 10.23 -0.05
CA ALA A 87 -0.17 9.03 0.17
C ALA A 87 -0.38 8.33 -1.16
N ASP A 88 -0.04 7.05 -1.19
CA ASP A 88 -0.26 6.20 -2.33
C ASP A 88 -1.38 5.23 -1.98
N VAL A 89 -2.46 5.24 -2.77
CA VAL A 89 -3.66 4.43 -2.54
C VAL A 89 -3.96 3.62 -3.80
N ARG A 90 -4.22 2.33 -3.62
CA ARG A 90 -4.62 1.39 -4.66
C ARG A 90 -5.71 0.45 -4.20
#